data_AF-A0AAD4Q7R3-F1
#
_entry.id   AF-A0AAD4Q7R3-F1
#
_cell.length_a   1.000
_cell.length_b   1.000
_cell.length_c   1.000
_cell.angle_alpha   90.00
_cell.angle_beta   90.00
_cell.angle_gamma   90.00
#
_symmetry.space_group_name_H-M   'P 1'
#
loop_
_entity.id
_entity.type
_entity.pdbx_description
1 polymer ?
#
loop_
_entity_poly.entity_id
_entity_poly.type
_entity_poly.pdbx_seq_one_letter_code
_entity_poly.pdbx_strand_id
1 'polypeptide(L)'
;MSDMPGPKVYNVWWGDYHHGLQKQRGIVTYTVSPFRQSATSHLFRSYLFNGYRRLSAQLPYWLIPVGIGYSVYAWAKKRDAWQNSKAGHLAGASH
;
A
#
# COMPACT_ATOMS: atom_id res chain seq x y z
N MET A 1 0.85 44.33 8.83
CA MET A 1 0.04 43.52 9.76
C MET A 1 1.03 42.82 10.67
N SER A 2 1.06 43.15 11.97
CA SER A 2 2.01 42.58 12.93
C SER A 2 1.21 41.73 13.91
N ASP A 3 1.03 40.46 13.58
CA ASP A 3 0.43 39.49 14.51
C ASP A 3 1.44 39.09 15.60
N MET A 4 0.91 38.66 16.75
CA MET A 4 1.70 38.17 17.87
C MET A 4 2.47 36.89 17.47
N PRO A 5 3.75 36.71 17.86
CA PRO A 5 4.53 35.53 17.46
C PRO A 5 3.85 34.23 17.90
N GLY A 6 3.47 33.39 16.93
CA GLY A 6 2.92 32.07 17.16
C GLY A 6 3.99 31.00 17.46
N PRO A 7 3.59 29.81 17.94
CA PRO A 7 4.50 28.68 18.12
C PRO A 7 5.07 28.20 16.78
N LYS A 8 6.23 27.50 16.81
CA LYS A 8 6.81 26.89 15.61
C LYS A 8 5.88 25.82 15.04
N VAL A 9 5.60 25.89 13.74
CA VAL A 9 4.78 24.92 13.00
C VAL A 9 5.59 24.31 11.85
N TYR A 10 5.25 23.09 11.45
CA TYR A 10 5.89 22.37 10.33
C TYR A 10 5.04 22.35 9.05
N ASN A 11 3.83 22.92 9.12
CA ASN A 11 2.96 23.17 7.98
C ASN A 11 2.80 24.68 7.85
N VAL A 12 3.20 25.22 6.70
CA VAL A 12 3.37 26.65 6.45
C VAL A 12 2.48 27.14 5.31
N TRP A 13 2.24 28.44 5.25
CA TRP A 13 1.44 29.05 4.18
C TRP A 13 2.24 29.22 2.89
N TRP A 14 1.55 29.50 1.78
CA TRP A 14 2.18 29.85 0.51
C TRP A 14 3.16 31.02 0.68
N GLY A 15 4.42 30.79 0.30
CA GLY A 15 5.48 31.80 0.39
C GLY A 15 6.22 31.86 1.73
N ASP A 16 5.81 31.08 2.74
CA ASP A 16 6.56 30.96 3.98
C ASP A 16 7.64 29.87 3.85
N TYR A 17 8.88 30.31 3.69
CA TYR A 17 10.07 29.45 3.57
C TYR A 17 10.88 29.38 4.88
N HIS A 18 10.38 29.99 5.96
CA HIS A 18 11.14 30.17 7.20
C HIS A 18 11.06 28.96 8.13
N HIS A 19 10.01 28.14 8.01
CA HIS A 19 9.75 27.02 8.91
C HIS A 19 9.68 25.68 8.14
N GLY A 20 10.82 24.99 8.06
CA GLY A 20 10.87 23.56 7.72
C GLY A 20 11.18 23.18 6.27
N LEU A 21 11.13 24.11 5.31
CA LEU A 21 11.50 23.82 3.93
C LEU A 21 13.01 24.01 3.70
N GLN A 22 13.62 23.06 3.00
CA GLN A 22 15.00 23.20 2.54
C GLN A 22 15.07 24.27 1.44
N LYS A 23 16.09 25.14 1.49
CA LYS A 23 16.29 26.17 0.47
C LYS A 23 16.59 25.51 -0.87
N GLN A 24 15.77 25.77 -1.88
CA GLN A 24 15.93 25.26 -3.24
C GLN A 24 16.50 26.35 -4.15
N ARG A 25 17.55 26.04 -4.90
CA ARG A 25 18.15 26.95 -5.91
C ARG A 25 18.53 26.14 -7.14
N GLY A 26 18.27 26.67 -8.32
CA GLY A 26 18.68 26.06 -9.60
C GLY A 26 17.74 24.97 -10.14
N ILE A 27 16.57 24.78 -9.55
CA ILE A 27 15.55 23.85 -10.06
C ILE A 27 14.60 24.65 -10.97
N VAL A 28 14.47 24.23 -12.23
CA VAL A 28 13.55 24.82 -13.20
C VAL A 28 12.52 23.78 -13.61
N THR A 29 11.24 24.09 -13.41
CA THR A 29 10.12 23.20 -13.71
C THR A 29 9.34 23.72 -14.91
N TYR A 30 9.13 22.86 -15.90
CA TYR A 30 8.33 23.16 -17.09
C TYR A 30 7.04 22.36 -17.07
N THR A 31 5.93 22.98 -17.47
CA THR A 31 4.62 22.34 -17.59
C THR A 31 3.92 22.79 -18.86
N VAL A 32 3.00 21.96 -19.37
CA VAL A 32 2.16 22.29 -20.53
C VAL A 32 0.72 22.41 -20.06
N SER A 33 -0.01 23.42 -20.56
CA SER A 33 -1.43 23.62 -20.25
C SER A 33 -2.23 22.33 -20.48
N PRO A 34 -3.12 21.92 -19.53
CA PRO A 34 -3.96 20.74 -19.69
C PRO A 34 -4.84 20.78 -20.94
N PHE A 35 -5.27 21.98 -21.38
CA PHE A 35 -6.07 22.15 -22.61
C PHE A 35 -5.28 21.89 -23.90
N ARG A 36 -3.96 21.72 -23.81
CA ARG A 36 -3.08 21.36 -24.93
C ARG A 36 -2.64 19.90 -24.90
N GLN A 37 -3.15 19.11 -23.94
CA GLN A 37 -2.82 17.69 -23.77
C GLN A 37 -4.08 16.83 -23.88
N SER A 38 -3.94 15.59 -24.31
CA SER A 38 -5.03 14.61 -24.26
C SER A 38 -5.13 14.03 -22.84
N ALA A 39 -6.32 14.09 -22.25
CA ALA A 39 -6.55 13.69 -20.85
C ALA A 39 -6.33 12.19 -20.59
N THR A 40 -6.56 11.33 -21.57
CA THR A 40 -6.52 9.86 -21.41
C THR A 40 -5.51 9.18 -22.34
N SER A 41 -4.55 9.95 -22.86
CA SER A 41 -3.50 9.41 -23.72
C SER A 41 -2.77 8.26 -23.02
N HIS A 42 -2.69 7.11 -23.71
CA HIS A 42 -2.05 5.88 -23.23
C HIS A 42 -2.55 5.34 -21.88
N LEU A 43 -3.75 5.72 -21.43
CA LEU A 43 -4.30 5.29 -20.14
C LEU A 43 -4.24 3.76 -19.97
N PHE A 44 -4.79 3.00 -20.92
CA PHE A 44 -4.83 1.54 -20.84
C PHE A 44 -3.45 0.89 -20.91
N ARG A 45 -2.61 1.30 -21.86
CA ARG A 45 -1.25 0.77 -22.03
C ARG A 45 -0.41 1.04 -20.78
N SER A 46 -0.44 2.28 -20.30
CA SER A 46 0.30 2.68 -19.10
C SER A 46 -0.22 1.96 -17.86
N TYR A 47 -1.54 1.89 -17.68
CA TYR A 47 -2.15 1.22 -16.54
C TYR A 47 -1.80 -0.26 -16.48
N LEU A 48 -1.84 -0.98 -17.61
CA LEU A 48 -1.52 -2.40 -17.64
C LEU A 48 -0.06 -2.66 -17.23
N PHE A 49 0.90 -2.00 -17.90
CA PHE A 49 2.32 -2.25 -17.66
C PHE A 49 2.81 -1.66 -16.33
N ASN A 50 2.42 -0.43 -16.00
CA ASN A 50 2.80 0.18 -14.71
C ASN A 50 2.03 -0.45 -13.55
N GLY A 51 0.77 -0.83 -13.74
CA GLY A 51 -0.03 -1.55 -12.75
C GLY A 51 0.62 -2.88 -12.41
N TYR A 52 0.95 -3.70 -13.41
CA TYR A 52 1.67 -4.96 -13.20
C TYR A 52 3.01 -4.75 -12.49
N ARG A 53 3.82 -3.79 -12.94
CA ARG A 53 5.12 -3.47 -12.32
C ARG A 53 4.96 -3.07 -10.84
N ARG A 54 3.95 -2.28 -10.50
CA ARG A 54 3.69 -1.84 -9.13
C ARG A 54 3.15 -2.98 -8.26
N LEU A 55 2.22 -3.77 -8.79
CA LEU A 55 1.61 -4.89 -8.07
C LEU A 55 2.62 -6.00 -7.80
N SER A 56 3.43 -6.38 -8.80
CA SER A 56 4.47 -7.41 -8.65
C SER A 56 5.50 -7.04 -7.58
N ALA A 57 5.90 -5.77 -7.48
CA ALA A 57 6.83 -5.32 -6.44
C ALA A 57 6.25 -5.42 -5.02
N GLN A 58 4.93 -5.31 -4.88
CA GLN A 58 4.24 -5.39 -3.57
C GLN A 58 3.72 -6.79 -3.25
N LEU A 59 3.61 -7.65 -4.27
CA LEU A 59 3.03 -8.98 -4.19
C LEU A 59 3.61 -9.85 -3.06
N PRO A 60 4.94 -9.92 -2.85
CA PRO A 60 5.49 -10.72 -1.76
C PRO A 60 5.00 -10.29 -0.37
N TYR A 61 4.83 -8.99 -0.13
CA TYR A 61 4.51 -8.47 1.19
C TYR A 61 3.12 -8.84 1.68
N TRP A 62 2.16 -9.04 0.77
CA TRP A 62 0.80 -9.49 1.15
C TRP A 62 0.56 -10.95 0.81
N LEU A 63 1.12 -11.48 -0.27
CA LEU A 63 0.90 -12.87 -0.67
C LEU A 63 1.48 -13.84 0.34
N ILE A 64 2.65 -13.55 0.91
CA ILE A 64 3.29 -14.42 1.92
C ILE A 64 2.42 -14.52 3.18
N PRO A 65 2.05 -13.42 3.88
CA PRO A 65 1.24 -13.53 5.08
C PRO A 65 -0.17 -14.08 4.82
N VAL A 66 -0.80 -13.71 3.70
CA VAL A 66 -2.11 -14.28 3.32
C VAL A 66 -2.00 -15.77 3.02
N GLY A 67 -0.95 -16.19 2.30
CA GLY A 67 -0.70 -17.59 1.98
C GLY A 67 -0.47 -18.44 3.23
N ILE A 68 0.34 -17.95 4.17
CA ILE A 68 0.56 -18.60 5.46
C ILE A 68 -0.77 -18.71 6.22
N GLY A 69 -1.49 -17.60 6.40
CA GLY A 69 -2.76 -17.59 7.12
C GLY A 69 -3.79 -18.56 6.52
N TYR A 70 -3.92 -18.57 5.21
CA TYR A 70 -4.85 -19.49 4.52
C TYR A 70 -4.41 -20.96 4.65
N SER A 71 -3.12 -21.25 4.55
CA SER A 71 -2.61 -22.61 4.70
C SER A 71 -2.86 -23.19 6.09
N VAL A 72 -2.64 -22.39 7.14
CA VAL A 72 -2.91 -22.77 8.54
C VAL A 72 -4.40 -22.99 8.75
N TYR A 73 -5.24 -22.08 8.25
CA TYR A 73 -6.70 -22.21 8.31
C TYR A 73 -7.19 -23.50 7.64
N ALA A 74 -6.72 -23.77 6.42
CA ALA A 74 -7.12 -24.95 5.66
C ALA A 74 -6.68 -26.25 6.34
N TRP A 75 -5.48 -26.27 6.93
CA TRP A 75 -5.00 -27.40 7.73
C TRP A 75 -5.86 -27.59 8.99
N ALA A 76 -6.09 -26.53 9.77
CA ALA A 76 -6.84 -26.59 11.01
C ALA A 76 -8.27 -27.10 10.77
N LYS A 77 -8.95 -26.59 9.73
CA LYS A 77 -10.29 -27.02 9.36
C LYS A 77 -10.35 -28.51 8.98
N LYS A 78 -9.36 -29.01 8.22
CA LYS A 78 -9.29 -30.44 7.88
C LYS A 78 -9.00 -31.30 9.11
N ARG A 79 -8.11 -30.84 9.99
CA ARG A 79 -7.75 -31.53 11.22
C ARG A 79 -8.94 -31.65 12.17
N ASP A 80 -9.67 -30.55 12.37
CA ASP A 80 -10.89 -30.50 13.19
C ASP A 80 -11.98 -31.43 12.64
N ALA A 81 -12.25 -31.38 11.33
CA ALA A 81 -13.21 -32.28 10.70
C ALA A 81 -12.82 -33.76 10.84
N TRP A 82 -11.54 -34.10 10.75
CA TRP A 82 -11.06 -35.46 10.99
C TRP A 82 -11.22 -35.87 12.45
N GLN A 83 -10.92 -34.98 13.40
CA GLN A 83 -11.05 -35.28 14.83
C GLN A 83 -12.49 -35.62 15.19
N ASN A 84 -13.45 -34.85 14.67
CA ASN A 84 -14.88 -35.09 14.86
C ASN A 84 -15.46 -36.24 14.01
N SER A 85 -14.62 -36.94 13.23
CA SER A 85 -15.04 -38.09 12.42
C SER A 85 -14.96 -39.39 13.21
N LYS A 86 -15.71 -40.41 12.77
CA LYS A 86 -15.64 -41.77 13.38
C LYS A 86 -14.21 -42.32 13.41
N ALA A 87 -13.45 -42.13 12.33
CA ALA A 87 -12.07 -42.58 12.25
C ALA A 87 -11.15 -41.85 13.24
N GLY A 88 -11.38 -40.55 13.45
CA GLY A 88 -10.67 -39.76 14.46
C GLY A 88 -10.96 -40.20 15.88
N HIS A 89 -12.23 -40.47 16.19
CA HIS A 89 -12.64 -41.00 17.50
C HIS A 89 -12.06 -42.40 17.75
N LEU A 90 -12.04 -43.28 16.75
CA LEU A 90 -11.44 -44.61 16.85
C LEU A 90 -9.93 -44.54 17.10
N ALA A 91 -9.22 -43.66 16.39
CA ALA A 91 -7.78 -43.45 16.61
C ALA A 91 -7.48 -42.84 17.98
N GLY A 92 -8.33 -41.93 18.48
CA GLY A 92 -8.19 -41.32 19.80
C GLY A 92 -8.55 -42.27 20.95
N ALA A 93 -9.48 -43.22 20.73
CA ALA A 93 -9.89 -44.22 21.72
C ALA A 93 -8.92 -45.39 21.86
N SER A 94 -7.92 -45.51 20.97
CA SER A 94 -6.88 -46.55 21.02
C SER A 94 -5.68 -46.20 21.90
N HIS A 95 -5.80 -45.17 22.73
CA HIS A 95 -4.83 -44.73 23.73
C HIS A 95 -5.36 -44.90 25.15
#